data_AF-A0A7C2XF81-F1
#
_entry.id   AF-A0A7C2XF81-F1
#
_cell.length_a   1.000
_cell.length_b   1.000
_cell.length_c   1.000
_cell.angle_alpha   90.00
_cell.angle_beta   90.00
_cell.angle_gamma   90.00
#
_symmetry.space_group_name_H-M   'P 1'
#
loop_
_entity.id
_entity.type
_entity.pdbx_description
1 polymer ?
#
loop_
_entity_poly.entity_id
_entity_poly.type
_entity_poly.pdbx_seq_one_letter_code
_entity_poly.pdbx_strand_id
1 'polypeptide(L)'
;MSVTVLVDNNTLTDRYFAGEPGISLYIETGSKKILFDTGYSDLFLKNAMKMKIEMLDLDFVVLSHGHIDHTGGLFYLLQAAFEARIEGLPHRDPTLVAHPFCLYPRLMEGFLEIGSPVSRDVWERSFPICLSDRPVWLTDDLVFLGGIERTNGFESQEPMGRIITPEGERPDTLVDDSALAFRSDEGLVILTGCSHSGICNIIGYARKVCGEERVCDVIGGFHLLSPDPGMLAETCACLQKLAPKAMHPCHCTDLGSKVAISRV
;
A
#
# COMPACT_ATOMS: atom_id res chain seq x y z
N MET A 1 -13.14 -11.56 4.33
CA MET A 1 -12.44 -10.65 3.40
C MET A 1 -11.81 -11.47 2.30
N SER A 2 -11.84 -10.99 1.05
CA SER A 2 -11.03 -11.51 -0.06
C SER A 2 -10.01 -10.45 -0.49
N VAL A 3 -8.86 -10.89 -0.98
CA VAL A 3 -7.79 -10.03 -1.51
C VAL A 3 -7.35 -10.60 -2.86
N THR A 4 -7.31 -9.75 -3.88
CA THR A 4 -6.83 -10.08 -5.23
C THR A 4 -5.66 -9.16 -5.58
N VAL A 5 -4.52 -9.74 -5.95
CA VAL A 5 -3.37 -8.99 -6.45
C VAL A 5 -3.65 -8.56 -7.88
N LEU A 6 -3.84 -7.26 -8.12
CA LEU A 6 -4.01 -6.71 -9.47
C LEU A 6 -2.66 -6.43 -10.11
N VAL A 7 -1.67 -5.98 -9.33
CA VAL A 7 -0.32 -5.66 -9.80
C VAL A 7 0.69 -6.17 -8.78
N ASP A 8 1.73 -6.83 -9.28
CA ASP A 8 2.98 -7.16 -8.60
C ASP A 8 4.11 -7.17 -9.66
N ASN A 9 5.35 -7.18 -9.20
CA ASN A 9 6.53 -7.37 -10.03
C ASN A 9 6.49 -8.69 -10.82
N ASN A 10 5.77 -9.71 -10.31
CA ASN A 10 5.67 -11.03 -10.93
C ASN A 10 4.22 -11.38 -11.26
N THR A 11 4.05 -12.27 -12.23
CA THR A 11 2.74 -12.83 -12.62
C THR A 11 2.75 -14.36 -12.54
N LEU A 12 1.57 -14.95 -12.54
CA LEU A 12 1.37 -16.39 -12.49
C LEU A 12 1.63 -17.03 -13.87
N THR A 13 2.28 -18.19 -13.88
CA THR A 13 2.39 -19.02 -15.08
C THR A 13 1.00 -19.39 -15.61
N ASP A 14 0.85 -19.41 -16.93
CA ASP A 14 -0.41 -19.70 -17.64
C ASP A 14 -1.59 -18.79 -17.26
N ARG A 15 -1.30 -17.62 -16.68
CA ARG A 15 -2.22 -16.49 -16.59
C ARG A 15 -1.63 -15.35 -17.39
N TYR A 16 -2.34 -14.91 -18.43
CA TYR A 16 -1.88 -13.83 -19.32
C TYR A 16 -2.03 -12.43 -18.69
N PHE A 17 -1.79 -12.28 -17.39
CA PHE A 17 -1.64 -10.99 -16.73
C PHE A 17 -0.24 -10.43 -16.97
N ALA A 18 -0.09 -9.11 -16.92
CA ALA A 18 1.23 -8.48 -16.95
C ALA A 18 1.62 -8.00 -15.54
N GLY A 19 2.92 -7.94 -15.27
CA GLY A 19 3.50 -7.38 -14.06
C GLY A 19 4.27 -6.10 -14.38
N GLU A 20 4.42 -5.24 -13.37
CA GLU A 20 5.27 -4.04 -13.39
C GLU A 20 5.85 -3.83 -11.99
N PRO A 21 6.88 -2.99 -11.80
CA PRO A 21 7.51 -2.78 -10.50
C PRO A 21 6.64 -1.95 -9.54
N GLY A 22 5.41 -2.38 -9.27
CA GLY A 22 4.45 -1.70 -8.40
C GLY A 22 3.56 -2.70 -7.68
N ILE A 23 2.65 -2.19 -6.86
CA ILE A 23 1.65 -3.02 -6.17
C ILE A 23 0.27 -2.38 -6.29
N SER A 24 -0.73 -3.25 -6.44
CA SER A 24 -2.14 -2.86 -6.33
C SER A 24 -2.96 -4.08 -5.91
N LEU A 25 -3.78 -3.92 -4.88
CA LEU A 25 -4.60 -4.97 -4.30
C LEU A 25 -6.08 -4.56 -4.37
N TYR A 26 -6.92 -5.44 -4.90
CA TYR A 26 -8.36 -5.31 -4.80
C TYR A 26 -8.87 -6.13 -3.61
N ILE A 27 -9.60 -5.48 -2.71
CA ILE A 27 -10.05 -6.06 -1.45
C ILE A 27 -11.57 -5.97 -1.38
N GLU A 28 -12.21 -7.07 -1.02
CA GLU A 28 -13.65 -7.09 -0.71
C GLU A 28 -13.87 -7.53 0.73
N THR A 29 -14.62 -6.70 1.46
CA THR A 29 -15.02 -7.00 2.84
C THR A 29 -16.44 -6.52 3.10
N GLY A 30 -17.32 -7.46 3.49
CA GLY A 30 -18.75 -7.20 3.54
C GLY A 30 -19.28 -6.73 2.18
N SER A 31 -19.91 -5.56 2.13
CA SER A 31 -20.39 -4.92 0.90
C SER A 31 -19.42 -3.88 0.33
N LYS A 32 -18.20 -3.79 0.87
CA LYS A 32 -17.23 -2.74 0.55
C LYS A 32 -16.15 -3.26 -0.39
N LYS A 33 -15.84 -2.45 -1.40
CA LYS A 33 -14.80 -2.70 -2.40
C LYS A 33 -13.71 -1.64 -2.29
N ILE A 34 -12.48 -2.09 -2.10
CA ILE A 34 -11.34 -1.22 -1.82
C ILE A 34 -10.23 -1.53 -2.82
N LEU A 35 -9.65 -0.47 -3.38
CA LEU A 35 -8.41 -0.53 -4.13
C LEU A 35 -7.29 -0.02 -3.22
N PHE A 36 -6.35 -0.88 -2.83
CA PHE A 36 -5.18 -0.51 -2.05
C PHE A 36 -3.96 -0.42 -2.96
N ASP A 37 -3.41 0.78 -3.10
CA ASP A 37 -2.44 1.18 -4.11
C ASP A 37 -2.88 0.92 -5.56
N THR A 38 -2.19 1.53 -6.51
CA THR A 38 -2.64 1.65 -7.91
C THR A 38 -1.56 1.29 -8.93
N GLY A 39 -0.39 0.81 -8.51
CA GLY A 39 0.72 0.53 -9.41
C GLY A 39 1.32 1.79 -10.06
N TYR A 40 2.15 1.57 -11.07
CA TYR A 40 2.80 2.61 -11.88
C TYR A 40 1.90 3.14 -12.99
N SER A 41 1.00 2.30 -13.53
CA SER A 41 0.30 2.57 -14.78
C SER A 41 -1.18 2.15 -14.76
N ASP A 42 -1.81 2.07 -15.93
CA ASP A 42 -3.15 1.50 -16.11
C ASP A 42 -3.19 -0.04 -15.98
N LEU A 43 -2.08 -0.67 -15.61
CA LEU A 43 -1.96 -2.12 -15.56
C LEU A 43 -2.97 -2.75 -14.59
N PHE A 44 -3.25 -2.12 -13.45
CA PHE A 44 -4.26 -2.61 -12.51
C PHE A 44 -5.66 -2.69 -13.16
N LEU A 45 -6.04 -1.72 -14.00
CA LEU A 45 -7.29 -1.75 -14.77
C LEU A 45 -7.30 -2.89 -15.79
N LYS A 46 -6.20 -3.06 -16.53
CA LYS A 46 -6.05 -4.13 -17.53
C LYS A 46 -6.13 -5.53 -16.91
N ASN A 47 -5.48 -5.73 -15.77
CA ASN A 47 -5.52 -6.99 -15.05
C ASN A 47 -6.89 -7.23 -14.41
N ALA A 48 -7.51 -6.20 -13.81
CA ALA A 48 -8.87 -6.27 -13.28
C ALA A 48 -9.88 -6.68 -14.36
N MET A 49 -9.80 -6.10 -15.57
CA MET A 49 -10.64 -6.48 -16.71
C MET A 49 -10.49 -7.98 -17.04
N LYS A 50 -9.25 -8.49 -17.12
CA LYS A 50 -9.00 -9.93 -17.37
C LYS A 50 -9.51 -10.83 -16.25
N MET A 51 -9.53 -10.31 -15.03
CA MET A 51 -10.09 -10.98 -13.84
C MET A 51 -11.60 -10.81 -13.71
N LYS A 52 -12.25 -10.03 -14.58
CA LYS A 52 -13.68 -9.68 -14.54
C LYS A 52 -14.07 -8.92 -13.26
N ILE A 53 -13.23 -8.00 -12.84
CA ILE A 53 -13.45 -7.14 -11.68
C ILE A 53 -13.79 -5.72 -12.16
N GLU A 54 -14.89 -5.18 -11.67
CA GLU A 54 -15.39 -3.84 -12.03
C GLU A 54 -14.69 -2.74 -11.20
N MET A 55 -13.68 -2.09 -11.79
CA MET A 55 -12.84 -1.08 -11.11
C MET A 55 -13.50 0.28 -10.89
N LEU A 56 -14.65 0.54 -11.51
CA LEU A 56 -15.36 1.80 -11.33
C LEU A 56 -16.46 1.72 -10.27
N ASP A 57 -16.65 0.58 -9.60
CA ASP A 57 -17.56 0.42 -8.46
C ASP A 57 -16.77 0.24 -7.16
N LEU A 58 -15.94 1.22 -6.81
CA LEU A 58 -15.11 1.21 -5.59
C LEU A 58 -15.73 2.10 -4.51
N ASP A 59 -15.74 1.65 -3.26
CA ASP A 59 -16.05 2.49 -2.11
C ASP A 59 -14.86 3.35 -1.70
N PHE A 60 -13.66 2.75 -1.73
CA PHE A 60 -12.43 3.38 -1.27
C PHE A 60 -11.27 3.12 -2.22
N VAL A 61 -10.43 4.15 -2.37
CA VAL A 61 -9.05 3.99 -2.82
C VAL A 61 -8.18 4.30 -1.61
N VAL A 62 -7.22 3.44 -1.29
CA VAL A 62 -6.35 3.62 -0.13
C VAL A 62 -4.91 3.63 -0.62
N LEU A 63 -4.12 4.63 -0.21
CA LEU A 63 -2.70 4.70 -0.56
C LEU A 63 -1.85 4.36 0.66
N SER A 64 -0.88 3.47 0.47
CA SER A 64 0.10 3.12 1.48
C SER A 64 1.08 4.26 1.73
N HIS A 65 1.57 4.91 0.68
CA HIS A 65 2.48 6.06 0.71
C HIS A 65 2.57 6.73 -0.68
N GLY A 66 3.31 7.83 -0.75
CA GLY A 66 3.31 8.74 -1.90
C GLY A 66 4.24 8.41 -3.06
N HIS A 67 4.83 7.22 -3.16
CA HIS A 67 5.68 6.88 -4.29
C HIS A 67 4.87 6.50 -5.54
N ILE A 68 5.45 6.78 -6.71
CA ILE A 68 4.81 6.66 -8.02
C ILE A 68 4.43 5.21 -8.40
N ASP A 69 5.14 4.20 -7.89
CA ASP A 69 4.83 2.78 -8.06
C ASP A 69 3.60 2.30 -7.28
N HIS A 70 3.06 3.16 -6.43
CA HIS A 70 1.83 2.95 -5.65
C HIS A 70 0.71 3.91 -6.07
N THR A 71 1.07 5.07 -6.63
CA THR A 71 0.15 6.19 -6.91
C THR A 71 -0.01 6.49 -8.40
N GLY A 72 0.80 5.89 -9.27
CA GLY A 72 0.81 6.14 -10.71
C GLY A 72 -0.52 5.86 -11.39
N GLY A 73 -1.19 4.78 -10.98
CA GLY A 73 -2.50 4.39 -11.48
C GLY A 73 -3.64 5.38 -11.17
N LEU A 74 -3.47 6.32 -10.24
CA LEU A 74 -4.50 7.32 -9.90
C LEU A 74 -4.91 8.17 -11.12
N PHE A 75 -3.94 8.53 -11.97
CA PHE A 75 -4.21 9.29 -13.19
C PHE A 75 -5.17 8.52 -14.12
N TYR A 76 -4.91 7.24 -14.31
CA TYR A 76 -5.71 6.37 -15.17
C TYR A 76 -7.09 6.06 -14.57
N LEU A 77 -7.19 5.96 -13.24
CA LEU A 77 -8.48 5.84 -12.56
C LEU A 77 -9.36 7.08 -12.76
N LEU A 78 -8.78 8.28 -12.60
CA LEU A 78 -9.47 9.54 -12.85
C LEU A 78 -9.94 9.64 -14.31
N GLN A 79 -9.08 9.27 -15.25
CA GLN A 79 -9.43 9.23 -16.67
C GLN A 79 -10.60 8.29 -16.93
N ALA A 80 -10.52 7.04 -16.48
CA ALA A 80 -11.56 6.03 -16.70
C ALA A 80 -12.91 6.44 -16.08
N ALA A 81 -12.89 7.03 -14.88
CA ALA A 81 -14.11 7.50 -14.25
C ALA A 81 -14.70 8.75 -14.92
N PHE A 82 -13.86 9.66 -15.43
CA PHE A 82 -14.32 10.79 -16.24
C PHE A 82 -15.02 10.30 -17.52
N GLU A 83 -14.42 9.35 -18.24
CA GLU A 83 -15.01 8.74 -19.43
C GLU A 83 -16.35 8.06 -19.11
N ALA A 84 -16.42 7.26 -18.02
CA ALA A 84 -17.65 6.62 -17.58
C ALA A 84 -18.78 7.61 -17.24
N ARG A 85 -18.44 8.75 -16.63
CA ARG A 85 -19.41 9.83 -16.34
C ARG A 85 -20.00 10.43 -17.62
N ILE A 86 -19.17 10.69 -18.62
CA ILE A 86 -19.61 11.25 -19.91
C ILE A 86 -20.50 10.25 -20.66
N GLU A 87 -20.11 8.97 -20.66
CA GLU A 87 -20.85 7.91 -21.36
C GLU A 87 -22.07 7.39 -20.57
N GLY A 88 -22.31 7.88 -19.35
CA GLY A 88 -23.42 7.42 -18.50
C GLY A 88 -23.28 5.97 -18.05
N LEU A 89 -22.05 5.44 -17.97
CA LEU A 89 -21.78 4.09 -17.51
C LEU A 89 -21.89 4.01 -15.97
N PRO A 90 -22.26 2.85 -15.41
CA PRO A 90 -22.26 2.65 -13.96
C PRO A 90 -20.89 2.92 -13.36
N HIS A 91 -20.85 3.80 -12.35
CA HIS A 91 -19.65 4.13 -11.60
C HIS A 91 -20.03 4.59 -10.18
N ARG A 92 -19.04 4.58 -9.29
CA ARG A 92 -19.08 5.16 -7.95
C ARG A 92 -17.95 6.16 -7.82
N ASP A 93 -18.14 7.13 -6.94
CA ASP A 93 -17.11 8.08 -6.54
C ASP A 93 -16.40 7.56 -5.28
N PRO A 94 -15.23 6.90 -5.40
CA PRO A 94 -14.55 6.35 -4.24
C PRO A 94 -13.97 7.46 -3.36
N THR A 95 -13.98 7.24 -2.05
CA THR A 95 -13.22 8.10 -1.14
C THR A 95 -11.76 7.69 -1.14
N LEU A 96 -10.85 8.62 -1.45
CA LEU A 96 -9.42 8.39 -1.27
C LEU A 96 -9.06 8.51 0.20
N VAL A 97 -8.42 7.49 0.77
CA VAL A 97 -7.91 7.47 2.14
C VAL A 97 -6.40 7.38 2.10
N ALA A 98 -5.71 8.34 2.70
CA ALA A 98 -4.25 8.38 2.70
C ALA A 98 -3.72 9.20 3.87
N HIS A 99 -2.41 9.11 4.11
CA HIS A 99 -1.74 10.03 5.02
C HIS A 99 -1.67 11.46 4.41
N PRO A 100 -1.73 12.56 5.20
CA PRO A 100 -1.73 13.93 4.68
C PRO A 100 -0.54 14.28 3.77
N PHE A 101 0.59 13.59 3.93
CA PHE A 101 1.79 13.82 3.12
C PHE A 101 1.90 12.94 1.86
N CYS A 102 0.95 12.03 1.65
CA CYS A 102 1.01 11.04 0.57
C CYS A 102 0.99 11.68 -0.83
N LEU A 103 0.33 12.83 -1.02
CA LEU A 103 0.16 13.47 -2.33
C LEU A 103 1.10 14.67 -2.56
N TYR A 104 2.11 14.85 -1.70
CA TYR A 104 3.15 15.86 -1.95
C TYR A 104 4.21 15.34 -2.94
N PRO A 105 4.79 16.22 -3.77
CA PRO A 105 5.88 15.85 -4.67
C PRO A 105 7.07 15.25 -3.93
N ARG A 106 7.70 14.25 -4.56
CA ARG A 106 8.90 13.58 -4.06
C ARG A 106 9.97 13.55 -5.14
N LEU A 107 11.21 13.86 -4.76
CA LEU A 107 12.34 13.95 -5.65
C LEU A 107 13.46 12.99 -5.21
N MET A 108 14.03 12.27 -6.17
CA MET A 108 15.34 11.63 -6.03
C MET A 108 16.46 12.51 -6.59
N GLU A 109 17.70 12.05 -6.50
CA GLU A 109 18.84 12.73 -7.12
C GLU A 109 18.59 13.03 -8.61
N GLY A 110 19.08 14.20 -9.07
CA GLY A 110 18.94 14.61 -10.46
C GLY A 110 17.55 15.11 -10.86
N PHE A 111 16.71 15.54 -9.90
CA PHE A 111 15.34 16.04 -10.12
C PHE A 111 14.36 14.98 -10.67
N LEU A 112 14.65 13.70 -10.44
CA LEU A 112 13.72 12.63 -10.78
C LEU A 112 12.52 12.69 -9.82
N GLU A 113 11.35 13.08 -10.32
CA GLU A 113 10.11 13.06 -9.55
C GLU A 113 9.57 11.64 -9.42
N ILE A 114 9.47 11.16 -8.18
CA ILE A 114 8.97 9.83 -7.80
C ILE A 114 7.68 9.90 -6.98
N GLY A 115 7.07 11.08 -6.90
CA GLY A 115 5.81 11.29 -6.20
C GLY A 115 4.58 10.93 -7.03
N SER A 116 3.41 11.07 -6.43
CA SER A 116 2.14 10.90 -7.13
C SER A 116 2.01 11.83 -8.34
N PRO A 117 1.60 11.34 -9.52
CA PRO A 117 1.29 12.19 -10.67
C PRO A 117 -0.01 12.97 -10.50
N VAL A 118 -0.81 12.62 -9.48
CA VAL A 118 -2.07 13.30 -9.14
C VAL A 118 -1.88 14.05 -7.83
N SER A 119 -2.01 15.38 -7.89
CA SER A 119 -1.99 16.21 -6.69
C SER A 119 -3.30 16.13 -5.92
N ARG A 120 -3.26 16.52 -4.64
CA ARG A 120 -4.44 16.65 -3.79
C ARG A 120 -5.56 17.47 -4.44
N ASP A 121 -5.22 18.63 -4.99
CA ASP A 121 -6.21 19.54 -5.62
C ASP A 121 -6.89 18.91 -6.84
N VAL A 122 -6.16 18.09 -7.60
CA VAL A 122 -6.72 17.38 -8.76
C VAL A 122 -7.72 16.31 -8.29
N TRP A 123 -7.36 15.55 -7.25
CA TRP A 123 -8.25 14.53 -6.70
C TRP A 123 -9.53 15.13 -6.07
N GLU A 124 -9.37 16.13 -5.19
CA GLU A 124 -10.49 16.75 -4.44
C GLU A 124 -11.55 17.40 -5.35
N ARG A 125 -11.18 17.78 -6.58
CA ARG A 125 -12.13 18.27 -7.59
C ARG A 125 -12.99 17.18 -8.22
N SER A 126 -12.54 15.93 -8.13
CA SER A 126 -13.14 14.78 -8.83
C SER A 126 -13.88 13.84 -7.89
N PHE A 127 -13.35 13.64 -6.68
CA PHE A 127 -13.82 12.64 -5.71
C PHE A 127 -13.61 13.08 -4.25
N PRO A 128 -14.32 12.44 -3.29
CA PRO A 128 -14.08 12.64 -1.86
C PRO A 128 -12.66 12.21 -1.44
N ILE A 129 -12.15 12.83 -0.37
CA ILE A 129 -10.86 12.48 0.24
C ILE A 129 -10.97 12.47 1.77
N CYS A 130 -10.21 11.58 2.41
CA CYS A 130 -10.02 11.47 3.84
C CYS A 130 -8.52 11.35 4.13
N LEU A 131 -7.90 12.46 4.53
CA LEU A 131 -6.49 12.50 4.91
C LEU A 131 -6.35 12.36 6.43
N SER A 132 -5.57 11.39 6.90
CA SER A 132 -5.38 11.14 8.34
C SER A 132 -4.00 10.58 8.65
N ASP A 133 -3.34 11.14 9.65
CA ASP A 133 -2.14 10.59 10.27
C ASP A 133 -2.46 9.59 11.40
N ARG A 134 -3.75 9.39 11.68
CA ARG A 134 -4.28 8.48 12.70
C ARG A 134 -5.10 7.34 12.08
N PRO A 135 -5.38 6.26 12.84
CA PRO A 135 -6.23 5.19 12.36
C PRO A 135 -7.62 5.65 11.90
N VAL A 136 -8.06 5.18 10.73
CA VAL A 136 -9.38 5.42 10.15
C VAL A 136 -10.05 4.08 9.84
N TRP A 137 -11.16 3.80 10.53
CA TRP A 137 -11.96 2.59 10.29
C TRP A 137 -12.79 2.79 9.01
N LEU A 138 -12.51 1.97 7.99
CA LEU A 138 -13.22 1.96 6.71
C LEU A 138 -14.48 1.09 6.77
N THR A 139 -14.43 0.07 7.63
CA THR A 139 -15.55 -0.79 8.03
C THR A 139 -15.42 -1.11 9.51
N ASP A 140 -16.34 -1.92 10.06
CA ASP A 140 -16.24 -2.39 11.44
C ASP A 140 -14.93 -3.16 11.70
N ASP A 141 -14.36 -3.81 10.68
CA ASP A 141 -13.22 -4.71 10.84
C ASP A 141 -12.00 -4.36 9.99
N LEU A 142 -12.06 -3.33 9.13
CA LEU A 142 -10.95 -2.89 8.28
C LEU A 142 -10.54 -1.46 8.67
N VAL A 143 -9.27 -1.28 9.01
CA VAL A 143 -8.70 0.01 9.41
C VAL A 143 -7.49 0.37 8.56
N PHE A 144 -7.45 1.63 8.10
CA PHE A 144 -6.24 2.29 7.62
C PHE A 144 -5.47 2.81 8.83
N LEU A 145 -4.19 2.45 8.97
CA LEU A 145 -3.43 2.68 10.21
C LEU A 145 -3.01 4.14 10.42
N GLY A 146 -2.89 4.94 9.37
CA GLY A 146 -2.30 6.27 9.45
C GLY A 146 -0.78 6.18 9.58
N GLY A 147 -0.15 7.16 10.25
CA GLY A 147 1.29 7.14 10.48
C GLY A 147 1.70 6.01 11.42
N ILE A 148 2.70 5.22 11.02
CA ILE A 148 3.17 4.06 11.78
C ILE A 148 4.19 4.48 12.84
N GLU A 149 3.95 4.06 14.08
CA GLU A 149 4.88 4.24 15.19
C GLU A 149 6.13 3.37 15.00
N ARG A 150 7.31 4.00 14.91
CA ARG A 150 8.60 3.30 14.77
C ARG A 150 9.19 3.02 16.15
N THR A 151 9.25 1.75 16.54
CA THR A 151 9.62 1.30 17.89
C THR A 151 10.93 0.51 17.93
N ASN A 152 11.42 0.05 16.79
CA ASN A 152 12.72 -0.61 16.65
C ASN A 152 13.78 0.30 16.06
N GLY A 153 15.05 -0.08 16.23
CA GLY A 153 16.22 0.67 15.76
C GLY A 153 16.93 0.05 14.57
N PHE A 154 16.34 -0.95 13.91
CA PHE A 154 17.00 -1.68 12.81
C PHE A 154 16.32 -1.47 11.46
N GLU A 155 15.01 -1.24 11.42
CA GLU A 155 14.29 -0.86 10.20
C GLU A 155 14.27 0.66 10.04
N SER A 156 14.03 1.13 8.81
CA SER A 156 13.62 2.52 8.56
C SER A 156 14.63 3.59 9.01
N GLN A 157 15.91 3.34 8.73
CA GLN A 157 17.03 4.14 9.24
C GLN A 157 17.33 5.41 8.42
N GLU A 158 17.09 5.38 7.11
CA GLU A 158 17.53 6.45 6.21
C GLU A 158 16.35 7.05 5.41
N PRO A 159 16.35 8.37 5.17
CA PRO A 159 15.42 9.01 4.25
C PRO A 159 15.57 8.51 2.80
N MET A 160 14.49 8.56 2.02
CA MET A 160 14.48 8.24 0.60
C MET A 160 14.25 9.49 -0.25
N GLY A 161 15.32 10.17 -0.63
CA GLY A 161 15.22 11.40 -1.42
C GLY A 161 14.65 12.56 -0.60
N ARG A 162 13.79 13.37 -1.23
CA ARG A 162 13.26 14.62 -0.67
C ARG A 162 11.77 14.79 -0.94
N ILE A 163 11.05 15.38 0.00
CA ILE A 163 9.63 15.72 -0.11
C ILE A 163 9.47 17.23 -0.16
N ILE A 164 8.59 17.72 -1.04
CA ILE A 164 8.29 19.15 -1.18
C ILE A 164 6.94 19.46 -0.54
N THR A 165 6.97 20.19 0.57
CA THR A 165 5.78 20.58 1.34
C THR A 165 5.58 22.10 1.29
N PRO A 166 4.43 22.64 1.75
CA PRO A 166 4.25 24.09 1.88
C PRO A 166 5.31 24.77 2.76
N GLU A 167 5.88 24.02 3.70
CA GLU A 167 6.97 24.46 4.58
C GLU A 167 8.35 24.44 3.90
N GLY A 168 8.44 23.86 2.69
CA GLY A 168 9.65 23.74 1.90
C GLY A 168 10.07 22.29 1.61
N GLU A 169 11.23 22.17 0.99
CA GLU A 169 11.88 20.90 0.66
C GLU A 169 12.67 20.36 1.86
N ARG A 170 12.49 19.08 2.18
CA ARG A 170 13.18 18.41 3.29
C ARG A 170 13.47 16.94 2.97
N PRO A 171 14.40 16.28 3.68
CA PRO A 171 14.60 14.84 3.54
C PRO A 171 13.29 14.08 3.75
N ASP A 172 13.02 13.13 2.85
CA ASP A 172 11.81 12.34 2.91
C ASP A 172 12.01 11.13 3.81
N THR A 173 11.56 11.27 5.06
CA THR A 173 11.64 10.21 6.05
C THR A 173 10.47 9.21 5.96
N LEU A 174 9.58 9.33 4.97
CA LEU A 174 8.47 8.41 4.72
C LEU A 174 7.54 8.25 5.92
N VAL A 175 7.18 9.38 6.54
CA VAL A 175 6.21 9.43 7.64
C VAL A 175 4.78 9.11 7.18
N ASP A 176 4.54 9.14 5.88
CA ASP A 176 3.27 8.79 5.27
C ASP A 176 3.07 7.29 5.01
N ASP A 177 4.11 6.48 5.19
CA ASP A 177 4.00 5.02 5.09
C ASP A 177 2.97 4.50 6.09
N SER A 178 2.03 3.73 5.56
CA SER A 178 0.86 3.20 6.24
C SER A 178 0.52 1.81 5.69
N ALA A 179 -0.43 1.15 6.35
CA ALA A 179 -0.94 -0.16 5.98
C ALA A 179 -2.44 -0.24 6.27
N LEU A 180 -3.08 -1.30 5.79
CA LEU A 180 -4.40 -1.73 6.24
C LEU A 180 -4.25 -2.89 7.23
N ALA A 181 -5.12 -2.94 8.23
CA ALA A 181 -5.29 -4.10 9.08
C ALA A 181 -6.76 -4.53 9.09
N PHE A 182 -7.00 -5.82 8.88
CA PHE A 182 -8.31 -6.44 8.94
C PHE A 182 -8.39 -7.37 10.15
N ARG A 183 -9.41 -7.21 10.99
CA ARG A 183 -9.69 -8.12 12.10
C ARG A 183 -10.49 -9.31 11.60
N SER A 184 -9.88 -10.49 11.66
CA SER A 184 -10.58 -11.76 11.44
C SER A 184 -10.68 -12.55 12.74
N ASP A 185 -11.54 -13.56 12.75
CA ASP A 185 -11.65 -14.50 13.89
C ASP A 185 -10.32 -15.23 14.18
N GLU A 186 -9.46 -15.35 13.17
CA GLU A 186 -8.16 -16.03 13.23
C GLU A 186 -6.98 -15.13 13.64
N GLY A 187 -7.21 -13.83 13.79
CA GLY A 187 -6.19 -12.80 14.02
C GLY A 187 -6.17 -11.74 12.92
N LEU A 188 -5.18 -10.85 12.98
CA LEU A 188 -5.03 -9.76 12.02
C LEU A 188 -4.55 -10.25 10.65
N VAL A 189 -5.17 -9.75 9.59
CA VAL A 189 -4.61 -9.77 8.23
C VAL A 189 -4.11 -8.37 7.92
N ILE A 190 -2.82 -8.24 7.66
CA ILE A 190 -2.15 -6.95 7.45
C ILE A 190 -1.78 -6.83 5.97
N LEU A 191 -2.15 -5.71 5.34
CA LEU A 191 -1.88 -5.42 3.93
C LEU A 191 -1.01 -4.16 3.85
N THR A 192 0.16 -4.27 3.24
CA THR A 192 1.15 -3.19 3.19
C THR A 192 1.65 -2.94 1.77
N GLY A 193 2.01 -1.69 1.48
CA GLY A 193 2.59 -1.30 0.18
C GLY A 193 4.05 -1.70 0.12
N CYS A 194 4.94 -0.79 0.55
CA CYS A 194 6.37 -1.05 0.66
C CYS A 194 6.85 -1.35 2.09
N SER A 195 6.14 -0.94 3.14
CA SER A 195 6.61 -1.04 4.54
C SER A 195 7.86 -0.20 4.82
N HIS A 196 7.92 1.04 4.31
CA HIS A 196 9.06 1.92 4.57
C HIS A 196 9.28 2.19 6.05
N SER A 197 8.23 2.20 6.87
CA SER A 197 8.28 2.32 8.32
C SER A 197 8.83 1.07 9.04
N GLY A 198 9.05 -0.03 8.32
CA GLY A 198 9.51 -1.31 8.83
C GLY A 198 8.35 -2.28 9.08
N ILE A 199 8.46 -3.51 8.55
CA ILE A 199 7.37 -4.48 8.65
C ILE A 199 7.09 -4.88 10.11
N CYS A 200 8.13 -4.94 10.95
CA CYS A 200 7.95 -5.20 12.38
C CYS A 200 7.21 -4.07 13.09
N ASN A 201 7.50 -2.82 12.74
CA ASN A 201 6.79 -1.66 13.30
C ASN A 201 5.32 -1.66 12.87
N ILE A 202 5.03 -1.97 11.60
CA ILE A 202 3.65 -2.07 11.09
C ILE A 202 2.87 -3.15 11.85
N ILE A 203 3.44 -4.35 12.02
CA ILE A 203 2.75 -5.44 12.73
C ILE A 203 2.50 -5.06 14.19
N GLY A 204 3.50 -4.51 14.88
CA GLY A 204 3.35 -4.07 16.27
C GLY A 204 2.29 -2.97 16.42
N TYR A 205 2.27 -2.00 15.52
CA TYR A 205 1.29 -0.92 15.53
C TYR A 205 -0.12 -1.40 15.19
N ALA A 206 -0.28 -2.32 14.23
CA ALA A 206 -1.56 -2.93 13.90
C ALA A 206 -2.15 -3.70 15.11
N ARG A 207 -1.34 -4.49 15.83
CA ARG A 207 -1.77 -5.16 17.08
C ARG A 207 -2.31 -4.17 18.10
N LYS A 208 -1.57 -3.08 18.32
CA LYS A 208 -1.94 -2.00 19.24
C LYS A 208 -3.24 -1.29 18.83
N VAL A 209 -3.40 -0.94 17.56
CA VAL A 209 -4.60 -0.24 17.04
C VAL A 209 -5.84 -1.13 17.10
N CYS A 210 -5.70 -2.41 16.76
CA CYS A 210 -6.83 -3.34 16.70
C CYS A 210 -7.15 -4.01 18.05
N GLY A 211 -6.23 -3.96 19.02
CA GLY A 211 -6.38 -4.69 20.29
C GLY A 211 -6.36 -6.20 20.11
N GLU A 212 -5.65 -6.71 19.10
CA GLU A 212 -5.56 -8.13 18.77
C GLU A 212 -4.10 -8.51 18.60
N GLU A 213 -3.67 -9.52 19.34
CA GLU A 213 -2.27 -9.94 19.40
C GLU A 213 -1.93 -10.99 18.32
N ARG A 214 -2.91 -11.75 17.85
CA ARG A 214 -2.68 -12.79 16.85
C ARG A 214 -2.57 -12.17 15.47
N VAL A 215 -1.56 -12.58 14.71
CA VAL A 215 -1.40 -12.18 13.31
C VAL A 215 -1.65 -13.41 12.46
N CYS A 216 -2.72 -13.38 11.68
CA CYS A 216 -3.07 -14.46 10.76
C CYS A 216 -2.22 -14.38 9.50
N ASP A 217 -2.11 -13.20 8.89
CA ASP A 217 -1.43 -13.06 7.60
C ASP A 217 -0.85 -11.66 7.40
N VAL A 218 0.21 -11.56 6.61
CA VAL A 218 0.90 -10.32 6.27
C VAL A 218 1.23 -10.32 4.77
N ILE A 219 0.57 -9.46 3.99
CA ILE A 219 0.59 -9.46 2.53
C ILE A 219 1.11 -8.11 2.04
N GLY A 220 2.15 -8.09 1.21
CA GLY A 220 2.68 -6.85 0.65
C GLY A 220 4.21 -6.80 0.53
N GLY A 221 4.74 -5.64 0.20
CA GLY A 221 6.18 -5.39 0.16
C GLY A 221 6.75 -5.08 1.54
N PHE A 222 7.92 -5.65 1.88
CA PHE A 222 8.60 -5.44 3.17
C PHE A 222 9.84 -4.52 3.05
N HIS A 223 10.08 -3.95 1.86
CA HIS A 223 11.23 -3.10 1.51
C HIS A 223 12.61 -3.73 1.76
N LEU A 224 12.71 -5.06 1.65
CA LEU A 224 13.97 -5.78 1.76
C LEU A 224 14.53 -6.04 0.36
N LEU A 225 15.11 -5.00 -0.23
CA LEU A 225 15.77 -5.01 -1.54
C LEU A 225 17.29 -4.87 -1.35
N SER A 226 18.00 -5.99 -1.38
CA SER A 226 19.42 -6.08 -1.01
C SER A 226 19.72 -5.42 0.35
N PRO A 227 18.98 -5.78 1.42
CA PRO A 227 19.15 -5.16 2.73
C PRO A 227 20.54 -5.45 3.31
N ASP A 228 20.94 -4.63 4.27
CA ASP A 228 22.07 -4.98 5.14
C ASP A 228 21.81 -6.36 5.78
N PRO A 229 22.79 -7.29 5.78
CA PRO A 229 22.59 -8.62 6.35
C PRO A 229 22.22 -8.63 7.84
N GLY A 230 22.70 -7.65 8.61
CA GLY A 230 22.35 -7.48 10.02
C GLY A 230 20.89 -7.06 10.17
N MET A 231 20.44 -6.06 9.41
CA MET A 231 19.04 -5.66 9.35
C MET A 231 18.12 -6.84 8.99
N LEU A 232 18.45 -7.61 7.95
CA LEU A 232 17.63 -8.76 7.55
C LEU A 232 17.54 -9.81 8.68
N ALA A 233 18.64 -10.07 9.38
CA ALA A 233 18.66 -11.00 10.50
C ALA A 233 17.78 -10.51 11.67
N GLU A 234 17.81 -9.21 11.99
CA GLU A 234 16.98 -8.62 13.04
C GLU A 234 15.49 -8.62 12.66
N THR A 235 15.16 -8.27 11.41
CA THR A 235 13.79 -8.39 10.90
C THR A 235 13.30 -9.84 10.96
N CYS A 236 14.11 -10.82 10.55
CA CYS A 236 13.75 -12.25 10.65
C CYS A 236 13.52 -12.68 12.11
N ALA A 237 14.41 -12.29 13.03
CA ALA A 237 14.27 -12.61 14.46
C ALA A 237 13.04 -11.94 15.09
N CYS A 238 12.67 -10.75 14.63
CA CYS A 238 11.47 -10.06 15.02
C CYS A 238 10.21 -10.76 14.48
N LEU A 239 10.17 -11.10 13.18
CA LEU A 239 9.06 -11.84 12.57
C LEU A 239 8.84 -13.19 13.25
N GLN A 240 9.92 -13.90 13.60
CA GLN A 240 9.83 -15.15 14.36
C GLN A 240 9.16 -14.99 15.74
N LYS A 241 9.41 -13.86 16.42
CA LYS A 241 8.76 -13.55 17.71
C LYS A 241 7.31 -13.12 17.54
N LEU A 242 7.02 -12.36 16.49
CA LEU A 242 5.66 -11.92 16.17
C LEU A 242 4.78 -13.10 15.72
N ALA A 243 5.39 -14.13 15.14
CA ALA A 243 4.81 -15.41 14.74
C ALA A 243 3.50 -15.27 13.92
N PRO A 244 3.51 -14.50 12.81
CA PRO A 244 2.37 -14.50 11.88
C PRO A 244 2.16 -15.92 11.32
N LYS A 245 0.90 -16.36 11.18
CA LYS A 245 0.65 -17.73 10.66
C LYS A 245 1.07 -17.88 9.19
N ALA A 246 0.94 -16.81 8.41
CA ALA A 246 1.34 -16.74 7.02
C ALA A 246 1.95 -15.38 6.71
N MET A 247 2.80 -15.36 5.68
CA MET A 247 3.39 -14.15 5.12
C MET A 247 3.50 -14.31 3.60
N HIS A 248 3.12 -13.25 2.88
CA HIS A 248 3.19 -13.16 1.43
C HIS A 248 4.01 -11.94 1.00
N PRO A 249 5.34 -11.94 1.29
CA PRO A 249 6.22 -10.87 0.85
C PRO A 249 6.25 -10.77 -0.68
N CYS A 250 5.98 -9.59 -1.22
CA CYS A 250 5.92 -9.34 -2.65
C CYS A 250 6.58 -8.00 -3.02
N HIS A 251 6.35 -7.51 -4.25
CA HIS A 251 6.79 -6.22 -4.74
C HIS A 251 8.29 -5.90 -4.49
N CYS A 252 8.59 -4.96 -3.59
CA CYS A 252 9.93 -4.48 -3.23
C CYS A 252 10.75 -5.43 -2.33
N THR A 253 10.27 -6.66 -2.13
CA THR A 253 11.02 -7.70 -1.42
C THR A 253 11.76 -8.57 -2.42
N ASP A 254 13.08 -8.66 -2.32
CA ASP A 254 13.88 -9.50 -3.22
C ASP A 254 13.76 -11.00 -2.91
N LEU A 255 14.21 -11.85 -3.85
CA LEU A 255 14.14 -13.31 -3.70
C LEU A 255 14.96 -13.84 -2.52
N GLY A 256 16.13 -13.27 -2.24
CA GLY A 256 16.99 -13.69 -1.13
C GLY A 256 16.33 -13.44 0.22
N SER A 257 15.73 -12.26 0.38
CA SER A 257 14.95 -11.85 1.54
C SER A 257 13.71 -12.73 1.71
N LYS A 258 12.97 -13.04 0.62
CA LYS A 258 11.85 -14.00 0.66
C LYS A 258 12.27 -15.39 1.14
N VAL A 259 13.43 -15.89 0.69
CA VAL A 259 13.97 -17.19 1.12
C VAL A 259 14.43 -17.18 2.57
N ALA A 260 14.91 -16.04 3.09
CA ALA A 260 15.24 -15.90 4.51
C ALA A 260 13.98 -15.91 5.38
N ILE A 261 12.96 -15.13 4.99
CA ILE A 261 11.69 -15.02 5.69
C ILE A 261 10.91 -16.34 5.70
N SER A 262 10.99 -17.15 4.65
CA SER A 262 10.27 -18.44 4.59
C SER A 262 10.79 -19.50 5.59
N ARG A 263 11.86 -19.20 6.32
CA ARG A 263 12.48 -20.08 7.31
C ARG A 263 12.15 -19.70 8.76
N VAL A 264 11.44 -18.58 8.97
CA VAL A 264 11.06 -18.08 10.30
C VAL A 264 9.59 -18.26 10.61
#